data_AF-A0A0A8ZXJ4-F1
#
_entry.id   AF-A0A0A8ZXJ4-F1
#
_cell.length_a   1.000
_cell.length_b   1.000
_cell.length_c   1.000
_cell.angle_alpha   90.00
_cell.angle_beta   90.00
_cell.angle_gamma   90.00
#
_symmetry.space_group_name_H-M   'P 1'
#
loop_
_entity.id
_entity.type
_entity.pdbx_description
1 polymer ?
#
loop_
_entity_poly.entity_id
_entity_poly.type
_entity_poly.pdbx_seq_one_letter_code
_entity_poly.pdbx_strand_id
1 'polypeptide(L)'
;MEKDGFKPDKVAILAVLSACRHGRLVQEGMKIFKNMKVDYSVEAEMEHYIYVVDMLCKCGHLKEAEVVIRSMPFRPSTIIWRTFLQGCKTYGAIETEVFG
;
A
#
# COMPACT_ATOMS: atom_id res chain seq x y z
N MET A 1 20.50 -6.58 -8.35
CA MET A 1 19.39 -7.57 -8.37
C MET A 1 18.87 -7.76 -9.78
N GLU A 2 17.99 -6.91 -10.30
CA GLU A 2 17.43 -7.11 -11.67
C GLU A 2 18.47 -6.98 -12.79
N LYS A 3 19.37 -5.99 -12.70
CA LYS A 3 20.49 -5.82 -13.66
C LYS A 3 21.43 -7.01 -13.72
N ASP A 4 21.47 -7.79 -12.64
CA ASP A 4 22.31 -8.98 -12.50
C ASP A 4 21.51 -10.26 -12.81
N GLY A 5 20.27 -10.13 -13.31
CA GLY A 5 19.39 -11.24 -13.71
C GLY A 5 18.54 -11.85 -12.58
N PHE A 6 18.62 -11.34 -11.35
CA PHE A 6 17.81 -11.84 -10.23
C PHE A 6 16.44 -11.17 -10.19
N LYS A 7 15.38 -11.99 -10.13
CA LYS A 7 14.02 -11.50 -9.93
C LYS A 7 13.76 -11.25 -8.43
N PRO A 8 13.09 -10.13 -8.06
CA PRO A 8 12.60 -9.94 -6.71
C PRO A 8 11.72 -11.11 -6.27
N ASP A 9 11.94 -11.60 -5.05
CA ASP A 9 10.99 -12.47 -4.36
C ASP A 9 10.05 -11.64 -3.48
N LYS A 10 9.17 -12.33 -2.74
CA LYS A 10 8.23 -11.67 -1.83
C LYS A 10 8.91 -10.84 -0.74
N VAL A 11 10.07 -11.27 -0.24
CA VAL A 11 10.79 -10.54 0.81
C VAL A 11 11.42 -9.27 0.24
N ALA A 12 12.00 -9.35 -0.96
CA ALA A 12 12.53 -8.20 -1.67
C ALA A 12 11.43 -7.16 -1.98
N ILE A 13 10.26 -7.61 -2.43
CA ILE A 13 9.12 -6.71 -2.70
C ILE A 13 8.62 -6.04 -1.41
N LEU A 14 8.51 -6.78 -0.30
CA LEU A 14 8.16 -6.19 1.01
C LEU A 14 9.17 -5.14 1.45
N ALA A 15 10.47 -5.39 1.25
CA ALA A 15 11.52 -4.42 1.57
C ALA A 15 11.38 -3.13 0.74
N VAL A 16 11.08 -3.26 -0.56
CA VAL A 16 10.81 -2.11 -1.44
C VAL A 16 9.56 -1.35 -0.99
N LEU A 17 8.45 -2.03 -0.71
CA LEU A 17 7.22 -1.39 -0.22
C LEU A 17 7.43 -0.68 1.12
N SER A 18 8.22 -1.27 2.03
CA SER A 18 8.61 -0.64 3.29
C SER A 18 9.43 0.63 3.04
N ALA A 19 10.40 0.61 2.11
CA ALA A 19 11.15 1.79 1.73
C ALA A 19 10.26 2.88 1.12
N CYS A 20 9.35 2.52 0.20
CA CYS A 20 8.39 3.46 -0.40
C CYS A 20 7.48 4.09 0.66
N ARG A 21 6.98 3.29 1.60
CA ARG A 21 6.18 3.74 2.74
C ARG A 21 6.93 4.79 3.57
N HIS A 22 8.19 4.54 3.90
CA HIS A 22 8.99 5.48 4.69
C HIS A 22 9.39 6.74 3.89
N GLY A 23 9.67 6.57 2.61
CA GLY A 23 10.03 7.65 1.68
C GLY A 23 8.84 8.44 1.12
N ARG A 24 7.60 8.07 1.45
CA ARG A 24 6.36 8.64 0.86
C ARG A 24 6.31 8.52 -0.67
N LEU A 25 6.90 7.47 -1.23
CA LEU A 25 6.99 7.20 -2.66
C LEU A 25 5.77 6.39 -3.14
N VAL A 26 4.60 7.04 -3.14
CA VAL A 26 3.31 6.38 -3.41
C VAL A 26 3.26 5.80 -4.81
N GLN A 27 3.73 6.54 -5.81
CA GLN A 27 3.65 6.13 -7.22
C GLN A 27 4.49 4.88 -7.47
N GLU A 28 5.72 4.88 -6.96
CA GLU A 28 6.68 3.77 -7.06
C GLU A 28 6.15 2.53 -6.32
N GLY A 29 5.68 2.72 -5.08
CA GLY A 29 5.13 1.62 -4.28
C GLY A 29 3.91 0.98 -4.95
N MET A 30 2.99 1.80 -5.48
CA MET A 30 1.81 1.30 -6.20
C MET A 30 2.16 0.62 -7.52
N LYS A 31 3.17 1.10 -8.25
CA LYS A 31 3.66 0.46 -9.47
C LYS A 31 4.18 -0.94 -9.19
N ILE A 32 5.04 -1.08 -8.18
CA ILE A 32 5.56 -2.39 -7.75
C ILE A 32 4.44 -3.31 -7.31
N PHE A 33 3.51 -2.83 -6.48
CA PHE A 33 2.39 -3.64 -5.98
C PHE A 33 1.45 -4.13 -7.09
N LYS A 34 1.10 -3.28 -8.07
CA LYS A 34 0.21 -3.67 -9.17
C LYS A 34 0.85 -4.67 -10.13
N ASN A 35 2.17 -4.58 -10.29
CA ASN A 35 2.88 -5.38 -11.28
C ASN A 35 3.52 -6.66 -10.70
N MET A 36 3.56 -6.85 -9.38
CA MET A 36 4.33 -7.95 -8.77
C MET A 36 3.98 -9.35 -9.30
N LYS A 37 2.71 -9.57 -9.65
CA LYS A 37 2.25 -10.83 -10.25
C LYS A 37 2.72 -10.99 -11.70
N VAL A 38 2.61 -9.94 -12.49
CA VAL A 38 2.90 -9.98 -13.94
C VAL A 38 4.41 -9.98 -14.17
N ASP A 39 5.14 -9.10 -13.50
CA ASP A 39 6.57 -8.88 -13.75
C ASP A 39 7.44 -9.92 -13.00
N TYR A 40 7.00 -10.36 -11.82
CA TYR A 40 7.80 -11.20 -10.91
C TYR A 40 7.16 -12.52 -10.49
N SER A 41 5.93 -12.82 -10.94
CA SER A 41 5.19 -14.03 -10.55
C SER A 41 4.99 -14.17 -9.02
N VAL A 42 4.93 -13.04 -8.31
CA VAL A 42 4.69 -13.00 -6.87
C VAL A 42 3.24 -12.60 -6.61
N GLU A 43 2.51 -13.42 -5.85
CA GLU A 43 1.16 -13.09 -5.40
C GLU A 43 1.20 -12.20 -4.15
N ALA A 44 0.26 -11.25 -4.08
CA ALA A 44 0.16 -10.35 -2.93
C ALA A 44 -0.39 -11.08 -1.69
N GLU A 45 0.48 -11.26 -0.70
CA GLU A 45 0.12 -11.72 0.66
C GLU A 45 -0.34 -10.54 1.56
N MET A 46 -0.93 -10.84 2.72
CA MET A 46 -1.53 -9.84 3.63
C MET A 46 -0.56 -8.73 4.03
N GLU A 47 0.70 -9.06 4.21
CA GLU A 47 1.78 -8.14 4.56
C GLU A 47 1.94 -7.05 3.50
N HIS A 48 1.85 -7.39 2.21
CA HIS A 48 1.95 -6.42 1.12
C HIS A 48 0.81 -5.38 1.21
N TYR A 49 -0.41 -5.85 1.46
CA TYR A 49 -1.57 -4.97 1.64
C TYR A 49 -1.41 -4.06 2.86
N ILE A 50 -0.85 -4.55 3.97
CA ILE A 50 -0.59 -3.72 5.17
C ILE A 50 0.34 -2.55 4.82
N TYR A 51 1.46 -2.82 4.13
CA TYR A 51 2.40 -1.76 3.75
C TYR A 51 1.81 -0.76 2.76
N VAL A 52 1.05 -1.24 1.76
CA VAL A 52 0.40 -0.38 0.76
C VAL A 52 -0.67 0.51 1.39
N VAL A 53 -1.55 -0.05 2.22
CA VAL A 53 -2.60 0.73 2.91
C VAL A 53 -1.97 1.75 3.84
N ASP A 54 -0.94 1.39 4.61
CA ASP A 54 -0.25 2.33 5.51
C ASP A 54 0.44 3.47 4.73
N MET A 55 1.09 3.15 3.62
CA MET A 55 1.71 4.13 2.73
C MET A 55 0.68 5.13 2.19
N LEU A 56 -0.45 4.64 1.67
CA LEU A 56 -1.52 5.49 1.12
C LEU A 56 -2.14 6.38 2.20
N CYS A 57 -2.48 5.81 3.36
CA CYS A 57 -3.08 6.53 4.48
C CYS A 57 -2.17 7.65 5.01
N LYS A 58 -0.86 7.39 5.13
CA LYS A 58 0.12 8.40 5.60
C LYS A 58 0.37 9.54 4.62
N CYS A 59 -0.04 9.37 3.37
CA CYS A 59 0.08 10.38 2.34
C CYS A 59 -1.29 11.01 1.98
N GLY A 60 -2.36 10.70 2.73
CA GLY A 60 -3.69 11.27 2.53
C GLY A 60 -4.50 10.64 1.38
N HIS A 61 -4.02 9.57 0.76
CA HIS A 61 -4.70 8.87 -0.35
C HIS A 61 -5.77 7.90 0.17
N LEU A 62 -6.75 8.42 0.91
CA LEU A 62 -7.75 7.60 1.60
C LEU A 62 -8.67 6.83 0.63
N LYS A 63 -9.06 7.45 -0.50
CA LYS A 63 -9.93 6.82 -1.50
C LYS A 63 -9.22 5.62 -2.15
N GLU A 64 -7.96 5.77 -2.50
CA GLU A 64 -7.15 4.69 -3.06
C GLU A 64 -6.88 3.60 -2.03
N ALA A 65 -6.64 3.96 -0.76
CA ALA A 65 -6.50 2.99 0.32
C ALA A 65 -7.78 2.14 0.48
N GLU A 66 -8.96 2.75 0.42
CA GLU A 66 -10.23 2.04 0.47
C GLU A 66 -10.40 1.07 -0.71
N VAL A 67 -10.06 1.50 -1.93
CA VAL A 67 -10.10 0.65 -3.12
C VAL A 67 -9.19 -0.57 -2.96
N VAL A 68 -7.97 -0.37 -2.44
CA VAL A 68 -7.04 -1.47 -2.17
C VAL A 68 -7.63 -2.46 -1.17
N ILE A 69 -8.21 -1.98 -0.06
CA ILE A 69 -8.85 -2.83 0.96
C ILE A 69 -10.01 -3.64 0.35
N ARG A 70 -10.84 -3.01 -0.50
CA ARG A 70 -11.97 -3.68 -1.16
C ARG A 70 -11.54 -4.70 -2.21
N SER A 71 -10.36 -4.54 -2.81
CA SER A 71 -9.80 -5.47 -3.78
C SER A 71 -9.13 -6.71 -3.17
N MET A 72 -9.02 -6.78 -1.84
CA MET A 72 -8.35 -7.89 -1.17
C MET A 72 -9.08 -9.22 -1.45
N PRO A 73 -8.36 -10.30 -1.84
CA PRO A 73 -8.97 -11.60 -2.08
C PRO A 73 -9.30 -12.37 -0.79
N PHE A 74 -9.05 -11.75 0.37
CA PHE A 74 -9.29 -12.29 1.71
C PHE A 74 -9.75 -11.19 2.65
N ARG A 75 -10.31 -11.59 3.80
CA ARG A 75 -10.81 -10.66 4.80
C ARG A 75 -9.67 -9.76 5.33
N PRO A 76 -9.83 -8.42 5.34
CA PRO A 76 -8.81 -7.53 5.88
C PRO A 76 -8.57 -7.78 7.38
N SER A 77 -7.31 -7.70 7.81
CA SER A 77 -6.95 -7.87 9.22
C SER A 77 -7.30 -6.64 10.06
N THR A 78 -7.28 -6.82 11.38
CA THR A 78 -7.45 -5.72 12.34
C THR A 78 -6.37 -4.63 12.18
N ILE A 79 -5.16 -5.00 11.72
CA ILE A 79 -4.08 -4.06 11.45
C ILE A 79 -4.46 -3.14 10.30
N ILE A 80 -4.99 -3.67 9.19
CA ILE A 80 -5.43 -2.87 8.05
C ILE A 80 -6.50 -1.86 8.44
N TRP A 81 -7.55 -2.31 9.16
CA TRP A 81 -8.61 -1.41 9.61
C TRP A 81 -8.11 -0.33 10.56
N ARG A 82 -7.23 -0.70 11.51
CA ARG A 82 -6.62 0.27 12.43
C ARG A 82 -5.84 1.34 11.67
N THR A 83 -5.01 0.93 10.72
CA THR A 83 -4.22 1.85 9.89
C THR A 83 -5.12 2.77 9.07
N PHE A 84 -6.14 2.23 8.41
CA PHE A 84 -7.07 3.00 7.60
C PHE A 84 -7.83 4.04 8.43
N LEU A 85 -8.42 3.63 9.56
CA LEU A 85 -9.14 4.53 10.46
C LEU A 85 -8.22 5.63 11.04
N GLN A 86 -6.96 5.30 11.33
CA GLN A 86 -5.98 6.30 11.75
C GLN A 86 -5.71 7.32 10.64
N GLY A 87 -5.60 6.88 9.38
CA GLY A 87 -5.53 7.76 8.22
C GLY A 87 -6.76 8.67 8.10
N CYS A 88 -7.96 8.11 8.22
CA CYS A 88 -9.22 8.87 8.20
C CYS A 88 -9.29 9.91 9.31
N LYS A 89 -8.81 9.58 10.52
CA LYS A 89 -8.74 10.56 11.61
C LYS A 89 -7.80 11.72 11.29
N THR A 90 -6.68 11.45 10.61
CA THR A 90 -5.67 12.46 10.29
C THR A 90 -6.06 13.32 9.08
N TYR A 91 -6.67 12.74 8.05
CA TYR A 91 -6.92 13.42 6.77
C TYR A 91 -8.40 13.55 6.40
N GLY A 92 -9.29 12.76 7.01
CA GLY A 92 -10.72 12.77 6.71
C GLY A 92 -11.45 14.03 7.19
N ALA A 93 -10.92 14.73 8.20
CA ALA A 93 -11.46 16.03 8.62
C ALA A 93 -11.19 17.14 7.59
N ILE A 94 -10.11 17.01 6.81
CA ILE A 94 -9.68 18.03 5.84
C ILE A 94 -10.61 18.08 4.63
N GLU A 95 -11.28 16.96 4.29
CA GLU A 95 -12.25 16.93 3.17
C GLU A 95 -13.57 17.63 3.52
N THR A 96 -13.91 17.77 4.81
CA THR A 96 -15.14 18.45 5.28
C THR A 96 -15.00 19.96 5.49
N GLU A 97 -13.79 20.50 5.63
CA GLU A 97 -13.58 21.93 5.89
C GLU A 97 -13.55 22.81 4.62
N VAL A 98 -13.55 22.22 3.42
CA VAL A 98 -13.52 22.97 2.15
C VAL A 98 -14.94 23.31 1.65
N PHE A 99 -15.98 22.89 2.36
CA PHE A 99 -17.39 23.22 2.08
C PHE A 99 -18.13 23.87 3.26
N GLY A 100 -17.40 24.41 4.24
CA GLY A 100 -17.95 25.14 5.40
C GLY A 100 -17.88 26.65 5.24
#